data_AF-A0AAZ3RL14-F1
#
_entry.id   AF-A0AAZ3RL14-F1
#
_cell.length_a   1.000
_cell.length_b   1.000
_cell.length_c   1.000
_cell.angle_alpha   90.00
_cell.angle_beta   90.00
_cell.angle_gamma   90.00
#
_symmetry.space_group_name_H-M   'P 1'
#
loop_
_entity.id
_entity.type
_entity.pdbx_description
1 polymer ?
#
loop_
_entity_poly.entity_id
_entity_poly.type
_entity_poly.pdbx_seq_one_letter_code
_entity_poly.pdbx_strand_id
1 'polypeptide(L)'
;MSGSSLGKISKRLKVPRSSVQTIVRKYKHHGITQPSYRSGRRCILFPRDERTLVLKVQINPRTTAKDLVKMLEETGTKVSISTVKRVLYRHNLQGRSHCSKTGIKKPDYGLQLHMGTKIILFGEISSGSDERKIELFGHNDHCYVWR
;
A
#
# COMPACT_ATOMS: atom_id res chain seq x y z
N MET A 1 -24.66 17.06 46.56
CA MET A 1 -24.95 16.16 45.43
C MET A 1 -25.24 14.76 45.96
N SER A 2 -26.45 14.25 45.77
CA SER A 2 -26.90 12.97 46.29
C SER A 2 -26.18 11.81 45.59
N GLY A 3 -25.09 11.32 46.20
CA GLY A 3 -24.35 10.17 45.70
C GLY A 3 -25.16 8.88 45.82
N SER A 4 -25.73 8.40 44.71
CA SER A 4 -26.33 7.06 44.68
C SER A 4 -25.24 6.01 44.91
N SER A 5 -25.48 5.06 45.81
CA SER A 5 -24.53 3.98 46.05
C SER A 5 -24.35 3.10 44.80
N LEU A 6 -23.15 2.54 44.59
CA LEU A 6 -22.86 1.67 43.43
C LEU A 6 -23.85 0.51 43.30
N GLY A 7 -24.38 0.02 44.43
CA GLY A 7 -25.38 -1.04 44.47
C GLY A 7 -26.76 -0.59 43.96
N LYS A 8 -27.19 0.63 44.31
CA LYS A 8 -28.43 1.22 43.77
C LYS A 8 -28.34 1.39 42.25
N ILE A 9 -27.19 1.86 41.75
CA ILE A 9 -26.93 2.03 40.31
C ILE A 9 -26.95 0.67 39.59
N SER A 10 -26.25 -0.33 40.15
CA SER A 10 -26.21 -1.69 39.61
C SER A 10 -27.61 -2.31 39.49
N LYS A 11 -28.44 -2.22 40.53
CA LYS A 11 -29.82 -2.72 40.52
C LYS A 11 -30.69 -1.98 39.49
N ARG A 12 -30.57 -0.65 39.41
CA ARG A 12 -31.33 0.17 38.45
C ARG A 12 -30.96 -0.13 37.01
N LEU A 13 -29.67 -0.28 36.72
CA LEU A 13 -29.15 -0.52 35.36
C LEU A 13 -29.12 -2.01 34.97
N LYS A 14 -29.39 -2.93 35.91
CA LYS A 14 -29.24 -4.39 35.72
C LYS A 14 -27.85 -4.79 35.23
N VAL A 15 -26.82 -4.06 35.67
CA VAL A 15 -25.40 -4.30 35.34
C VAL A 15 -24.67 -4.77 36.59
N PRO A 16 -23.73 -5.74 36.51
CA PRO A 16 -22.96 -6.18 37.66
C PRO A 16 -22.25 -5.03 38.39
N ARG A 17 -22.25 -5.06 39.72
CA ARG A 17 -21.59 -4.04 40.56
C ARG A 17 -20.13 -3.79 40.18
N SER A 18 -19.41 -4.85 39.79
CA SER A 18 -18.01 -4.77 39.33
C SER A 18 -17.86 -3.90 38.07
N SER A 19 -18.77 -4.03 37.11
CA SER A 19 -18.75 -3.23 35.87
C SER A 19 -19.04 -1.77 36.16
N VAL A 20 -20.05 -1.48 37.00
CA VAL A 20 -20.36 -0.10 37.45
C VAL A 20 -19.14 0.52 38.14
N GLN A 21 -18.48 -0.24 39.02
CA GLN A 21 -17.29 0.23 39.72
C GLN A 21 -16.14 0.54 38.76
N THR A 22 -15.87 -0.32 37.77
CA THR A 22 -14.83 -0.11 36.75
C THR A 22 -15.12 1.13 35.91
N ILE A 23 -16.38 1.33 35.50
CA ILE A 23 -16.81 2.53 34.75
C ILE A 23 -16.59 3.80 35.57
N VAL A 24 -17.03 3.81 36.84
CA VAL A 24 -16.86 4.98 37.73
C VAL A 24 -15.37 5.27 37.97
N ARG A 25 -14.54 4.25 38.22
CA ARG A 25 -13.08 4.44 38.36
C ARG A 25 -12.47 5.01 37.08
N LYS A 26 -12.83 4.47 35.92
CA LYS A 26 -12.36 4.94 34.61
C LYS A 26 -12.75 6.40 34.37
N TYR A 27 -14.00 6.74 34.66
CA TYR A 27 -14.52 8.10 34.51
C TYR A 27 -13.80 9.10 35.45
N LYS A 28 -13.52 8.71 36.70
CA LYS A 28 -12.75 9.55 37.64
C LYS A 28 -11.31 9.79 37.17
N HIS A 29 -10.66 8.80 36.58
CA HIS A 29 -9.27 8.91 36.12
C HIS A 29 -9.13 9.60 34.77
N HIS A 30 -10.00 9.29 33.81
CA HIS A 30 -9.83 9.67 32.40
C HIS A 30 -10.96 10.56 31.87
N GLY A 31 -12.07 10.73 32.59
CA GLY A 31 -13.25 11.47 32.12
C GLY A 31 -14.04 10.77 31.01
N ILE A 32 -13.69 9.52 30.65
CA ILE A 32 -14.26 8.82 29.49
C ILE A 32 -15.09 7.62 29.95
N THR A 33 -16.33 7.55 29.46
CA THR A 33 -17.26 6.44 29.69
C THR A 33 -17.21 5.39 28.57
N GLN A 34 -16.75 5.79 27.38
CA GLN A 34 -16.64 4.91 26.22
C GLN A 34 -15.55 3.85 26.41
N PRO A 35 -15.74 2.61 25.91
CA PRO A 35 -14.69 1.60 25.93
C PRO A 35 -13.51 2.05 25.07
N SER A 36 -12.29 1.79 25.55
CA SER A 36 -11.07 2.07 24.79
C SER A 36 -10.73 0.87 23.92
N TYR A 37 -10.22 1.12 22.72
CA TYR A 37 -9.67 0.06 21.89
C TYR A 37 -8.51 -0.64 22.59
N ARG A 38 -8.44 -1.96 22.43
CA ARG A 38 -7.30 -2.73 22.93
C ARG A 38 -6.10 -2.47 22.04
N SER A 39 -4.91 -2.42 22.66
CA SER A 39 -3.67 -2.42 21.89
C SER A 39 -3.57 -3.71 21.08
N GLY A 40 -3.23 -3.58 19.80
CA GLY A 40 -3.06 -4.71 18.89
C GLY A 40 -1.73 -5.43 19.11
N ARG A 41 -1.47 -6.44 18.26
CA ARG A 41 -0.16 -7.11 18.22
C ARG A 41 0.93 -6.11 17.83
N ARG A 42 2.07 -6.14 18.53
CA ARG A 42 3.24 -5.32 18.19
C ARG A 42 3.70 -5.64 16.76
N CYS A 43 4.04 -4.60 16.00
CA CYS A 43 4.61 -4.74 14.66
C CYS A 43 6.02 -5.34 14.76
N ILE A 44 6.37 -6.21 13.81
CA ILE A 44 7.70 -6.83 13.72
C ILE A 44 8.72 -5.84 13.15
N LEU A 45 8.29 -4.98 12.24
CA LEU A 45 9.12 -3.95 11.62
C LEU A 45 9.06 -2.65 12.42
N PHE A 46 10.22 -2.02 12.57
CA PHE A 46 10.29 -0.68 13.12
C PHE A 46 9.89 0.37 12.08
N PRO A 47 9.39 1.55 12.50
CA PRO A 47 9.07 2.65 11.59
C PRO A 47 10.24 3.06 10.69
N ARG A 48 11.48 2.91 11.18
CA ARG A 48 12.71 3.18 10.43
C ARG A 48 12.91 2.23 9.25
N ASP A 49 12.71 0.94 9.47
CA ASP A 49 12.91 -0.09 8.46
C ASP A 49 11.82 0.02 7.39
N GLU A 50 10.59 0.26 7.83
CA GLU A 50 9.45 0.54 6.94
C GLU A 50 9.71 1.76 6.03
N ARG A 51 10.28 2.84 6.58
CA ARG A 51 10.66 4.00 5.77
C ARG A 51 11.77 3.67 4.77
N THR A 52 12.76 2.89 5.17
CA THR A 52 13.87 2.47 4.30
C THR A 52 13.37 1.60 3.13
N LEU A 53 12.42 0.69 3.39
CA LEU A 53 11.76 -0.11 2.37
C LEU A 53 11.07 0.77 1.32
N VAL A 54 10.23 1.71 1.78
CA VAL A 54 9.48 2.60 0.88
C VAL A 54 10.43 3.43 0.03
N LEU A 55 11.49 4.00 0.63
CA LEU A 55 12.48 4.78 -0.11
C LEU A 55 13.19 3.95 -1.19
N LYS A 56 13.58 2.71 -0.88
CA LYS A 56 14.24 1.83 -1.85
C LYS A 56 13.32 1.49 -3.03
N VAL A 57 12.05 1.26 -2.77
CA VAL A 57 11.05 1.01 -3.83
C VAL A 57 10.78 2.27 -4.66
N GLN A 58 10.75 3.45 -4.05
CA GLN A 58 10.58 4.72 -4.77
C GLN A 58 11.77 5.05 -5.67
N ILE A 59 13.00 4.82 -5.20
CA ILE A 59 14.22 5.02 -6.00
C ILE A 59 14.26 4.01 -7.16
N ASN A 60 14.00 2.74 -6.85
CA ASN A 60 14.07 1.64 -7.81
C ASN A 60 12.77 0.82 -7.77
N PRO A 61 11.76 1.19 -8.57
CA PRO A 61 10.45 0.53 -8.52
C PRO A 61 10.45 -0.87 -9.12
N ARG A 62 11.57 -1.32 -9.73
CA ARG A 62 11.78 -2.71 -10.20
C ARG A 62 12.34 -3.65 -9.13
N THR A 63 12.54 -3.17 -7.90
CA THR A 63 13.07 -3.98 -6.79
C THR A 63 12.11 -5.13 -6.44
N THR A 64 12.65 -6.34 -6.23
CA THR A 64 11.82 -7.49 -5.88
C THR A 64 11.56 -7.52 -4.38
N ALA A 65 10.40 -8.02 -3.96
CA ALA A 65 10.13 -8.24 -2.54
C ALA A 65 11.17 -9.16 -1.86
N LYS A 66 11.80 -10.08 -2.63
CA LYS A 66 12.89 -10.93 -2.14
C LYS A 66 14.15 -10.12 -1.80
N ASP A 67 14.52 -9.18 -2.66
CA ASP A 67 15.68 -8.31 -2.45
C ASP A 67 15.50 -7.45 -1.20
N LEU A 68 14.27 -6.98 -0.99
CA LEU A 68 13.89 -6.22 0.21
C LEU A 68 13.98 -7.06 1.50
N VAL A 69 13.59 -8.35 1.44
CA VAL A 69 13.76 -9.26 2.59
C VAL A 69 15.24 -9.48 2.89
N LYS A 70 16.06 -9.73 1.86
CA LYS A 70 17.50 -9.93 2.03
C LYS A 70 18.17 -8.73 2.71
N MET A 71 17.83 -7.52 2.28
CA MET A 71 18.33 -6.27 2.90
C MET A 71 17.94 -6.15 4.39
N LEU A 72 16.73 -6.58 4.76
CA LEU A 72 16.29 -6.57 6.15
C LEU A 72 16.99 -7.65 6.98
N GLU A 73 17.25 -8.82 6.40
CA GLU A 73 18.02 -9.89 7.03
C GLU A 73 19.47 -9.45 7.30
N GLU A 74 20.10 -8.73 6.36
CA GLU A 74 21.42 -8.11 6.55
C GLU A 74 21.42 -7.09 7.71
N THR A 75 20.30 -6.42 7.95
CA THR A 75 20.10 -5.48 9.06
C THR A 75 19.73 -6.21 10.38
N GLY A 76 19.60 -7.54 10.37
CA GLY A 76 19.27 -8.37 11.53
C GLY A 76 17.78 -8.56 11.78
N THR A 77 16.91 -8.13 10.86
CA THR A 77 15.45 -8.26 11.00
C THR A 77 14.91 -9.35 10.09
N LYS A 78 14.58 -10.51 10.67
CA LYS A 78 13.98 -11.62 9.92
C LYS A 78 12.50 -11.36 9.67
N VAL A 79 12.12 -11.17 8.40
CA VAL A 79 10.73 -10.96 7.99
C VAL A 79 10.31 -11.85 6.83
N SER A 80 9.02 -12.18 6.77
CA SER A 80 8.47 -12.89 5.62
C SER A 80 8.23 -11.94 4.43
N ILE A 81 8.27 -12.49 3.22
CA ILE A 81 7.90 -11.77 1.98
C ILE A 81 6.48 -11.17 2.08
N SER A 82 5.55 -11.89 2.71
CA SER A 82 4.18 -11.41 2.93
C SER A 82 4.12 -10.18 3.84
N THR A 83 5.02 -10.07 4.82
CA THR A 83 5.12 -8.91 5.71
C THR A 83 5.60 -7.68 4.94
N VAL A 84 6.62 -7.85 4.09
CA VAL A 84 7.11 -6.77 3.21
C VAL A 84 6.01 -6.32 2.25
N LYS A 85 5.32 -7.25 1.58
CA LYS A 85 4.20 -6.90 0.70
C LYS A 85 3.08 -6.13 1.42
N ARG A 86 2.70 -6.56 2.63
CA ARG A 86 1.69 -5.86 3.44
C ARG A 86 2.11 -4.42 3.75
N VAL A 87 3.38 -4.22 4.11
CA VAL A 87 3.94 -2.89 4.35
C VAL A 87 3.82 -2.02 3.09
N LEU A 88 4.27 -2.54 1.94
CA LEU A 88 4.18 -1.81 0.67
C LEU A 88 2.74 -1.43 0.31
N TYR A 89 1.79 -2.35 0.51
CA TYR A 89 0.36 -2.07 0.26
C TYR A 89 -0.22 -1.00 1.19
N ARG A 90 0.22 -0.92 2.45
CA ARG A 90 -0.19 0.19 3.34
C ARG A 90 0.27 1.56 2.86
N HIS A 91 1.39 1.59 2.13
CA HIS A 91 1.93 2.80 1.49
C HIS A 91 1.43 2.98 0.04
N ASN A 92 0.36 2.27 -0.34
CA ASN A 92 -0.25 2.30 -1.67
C ASN A 92 0.68 1.85 -2.82
N LEU A 93 1.80 1.18 -2.52
CA LEU A 93 2.71 0.64 -3.53
C LEU A 93 2.24 -0.75 -3.95
N GLN A 94 1.70 -0.85 -5.15
CA GLN A 94 1.18 -2.09 -5.71
C GLN A 94 2.03 -2.56 -6.89
N GLY A 95 2.25 -3.87 -6.98
CA GLY A 95 2.87 -4.46 -8.16
C GLY A 95 1.96 -4.27 -9.37
N ARG A 96 2.49 -3.71 -10.45
CA ARG A 96 1.84 -3.58 -11.75
C ARG A 96 2.76 -4.11 -12.83
N SER A 97 2.17 -4.72 -13.85
CA SER A 97 2.94 -5.12 -15.03
C SER A 97 3.52 -3.89 -15.72
N HIS A 98 4.79 -3.99 -16.08
CA HIS A 98 5.43 -2.98 -16.92
C HIS A 98 4.79 -3.01 -18.30
N CYS A 99 4.36 -1.84 -18.79
CA CYS A 99 4.02 -1.68 -20.20
C CYS A 99 5.28 -1.21 -20.92
N SER A 100 5.90 -2.11 -21.68
CA SER A 100 7.03 -1.78 -22.54
C SER A 100 6.54 -0.87 -23.65
N LYS A 101 6.88 0.42 -23.58
CA LYS A 101 6.66 1.34 -24.69
C LYS A 101 7.79 1.13 -25.70
N THR A 102 7.48 1.04 -26.98
CA THR A 102 8.50 1.04 -28.04
C THR A 102 9.38 2.28 -27.85
N GLY A 103 10.69 2.09 -27.77
CA GLY A 103 11.63 3.16 -27.46
C GLY A 103 11.66 4.21 -28.57
N ILE A 104 10.86 5.27 -28.45
CA ILE A 104 10.90 6.43 -29.33
C ILE A 104 12.17 7.21 -29.00
N LYS A 105 13.09 7.33 -29.98
CA LYS A 105 14.29 8.17 -29.84
C LYS A 105 13.85 9.63 -29.74
N LYS A 106 14.58 10.44 -28.95
CA LYS A 106 14.17 11.80 -28.57
C LYS A 106 13.91 12.83 -29.69
N PRO A 107 14.39 12.74 -30.95
CA PRO A 107 14.13 13.84 -31.90
C PRO A 107 12.73 13.84 -32.56
N ASP A 108 11.84 12.88 -32.29
CA ASP A 108 10.63 12.69 -33.12
C ASP A 108 9.28 13.05 -32.45
N TYR A 109 9.30 13.63 -31.24
CA TYR A 109 8.02 13.96 -30.56
C TYR A 109 7.22 15.04 -31.30
N GLY A 110 7.89 16.04 -31.88
CA GLY A 110 7.24 17.14 -32.61
C GLY A 110 6.61 16.69 -33.92
N LEU A 111 7.32 15.87 -34.69
CA LEU A 111 6.83 15.27 -35.93
C LEU A 111 5.67 14.29 -35.66
N GLN A 112 5.75 13.45 -34.63
CA GLN A 112 4.67 12.53 -34.27
C GLN A 112 3.39 13.25 -33.81
N LEU A 113 3.51 14.34 -33.03
CA LEU A 113 2.36 15.15 -32.64
C LEU A 113 1.75 15.88 -33.83
N HIS A 114 2.57 16.49 -34.69
CA HIS A 114 2.12 17.14 -35.92
C HIS A 114 1.39 16.16 -36.85
N MET A 115 2.01 15.00 -37.14
CA MET A 115 1.42 13.98 -38.01
C MET A 115 0.15 13.38 -37.41
N GLY A 116 0.13 13.13 -36.09
CA GLY A 116 -1.09 12.68 -35.40
C GLY A 116 -2.23 13.70 -35.47
N THR A 117 -1.90 14.99 -35.33
CA THR A 117 -2.87 16.09 -35.46
C THR A 117 -3.39 16.21 -36.89
N LYS A 118 -2.52 16.06 -37.89
CA LYS A 118 -2.88 16.06 -39.32
C LYS A 118 -3.81 14.89 -39.67
N ILE A 119 -3.54 13.67 -39.19
CA ILE A 119 -4.40 12.49 -39.42
C ILE A 119 -5.80 12.72 -38.82
N ILE A 120 -5.89 13.27 -37.60
CA ILE A 120 -7.17 13.56 -36.94
C ILE A 120 -7.96 14.67 -37.67
N LEU A 121 -7.28 15.73 -38.13
CA LEU A 121 -7.94 16.84 -38.82
C LEU A 121 -8.34 16.52 -40.27
N PHE A 122 -7.50 15.79 -41.01
CA PHE A 122 -7.63 15.64 -42.46
C PHE A 122 -8.09 14.25 -42.91
N GLY A 123 -8.17 13.26 -42.01
CA GLY A 123 -8.79 11.97 -42.27
C GLY A 123 -8.13 11.14 -43.38
N GLU A 124 -6.84 11.36 -43.67
CA GLU A 124 -6.12 10.63 -44.71
C GLU A 124 -5.80 9.19 -44.24
N ILE A 125 -6.58 8.20 -44.70
CA ILE A 125 -6.33 6.77 -44.46
C ILE A 125 -5.42 6.26 -45.58
N SER A 126 -4.11 6.28 -45.36
CA SER A 126 -3.16 5.58 -46.24
C SER A 126 -3.26 4.07 -45.98
N SER A 127 -3.50 3.27 -47.03
CA SER A 127 -3.47 1.81 -46.95
C SER A 127 -2.03 1.32 -46.71
N GLY A 128 -1.67 1.09 -45.46
CA GLY A 128 -0.35 0.58 -45.07
C GLY A 128 -0.30 -0.95 -45.09
N SER A 129 0.69 -1.51 -45.78
CA SER A 129 1.11 -2.92 -45.62
C SER A 129 2.21 -3.00 -44.57
N ASP A 130 2.01 -3.84 -43.55
CA ASP A 130 2.94 -4.03 -42.44
C ASP A 130 3.34 -5.52 -42.37
N GLU A 131 4.59 -5.83 -42.72
CA GLU A 131 5.14 -7.18 -42.63
C GLU A 131 5.66 -7.44 -41.21
N ARG A 132 5.06 -8.40 -40.50
CA ARG A 132 5.45 -8.77 -39.14
C ARG A 132 6.09 -10.15 -39.13
N LYS A 133 7.31 -10.24 -38.59
CA LYS A 133 7.96 -11.51 -38.26
C LYS A 133 7.27 -12.13 -37.04
N ILE A 134 6.70 -13.34 -37.19
CA ILE A 134 6.09 -14.10 -36.10
C ILE A 134 7.16 -15.04 -35.53
N GLU A 135 7.66 -14.74 -34.33
CA GLU A 135 8.56 -15.64 -33.61
C GLU A 135 7.73 -16.59 -32.72
N LEU A 136 7.79 -17.90 -32.98
CA LEU A 136 6.98 -18.92 -32.28
C LEU A 136 7.30 -19.07 -30.77
N PHE A 137 8.46 -18.58 -30.32
CA PHE A 137 8.94 -18.74 -28.95
C PHE A 137 9.56 -17.43 -28.43
N GLY A 138 8.76 -16.38 -28.26
CA GLY A 138 9.21 -15.16 -27.58
C GLY A 138 9.38 -15.38 -26.07
N HIS A 139 10.50 -14.94 -25.50
CA HIS A 139 10.70 -14.94 -24.04
C HIS A 139 9.84 -13.83 -23.42
N ASN A 140 8.72 -14.21 -22.81
CA ASN A 140 7.77 -13.30 -22.18
C ASN A 140 8.18 -13.00 -20.72
N ASP A 141 9.12 -12.08 -20.53
CA ASP A 141 9.48 -11.61 -19.20
C ASP A 141 8.44 -10.62 -18.67
N HIS A 142 7.51 -11.13 -17.86
CA HIS A 142 6.58 -10.30 -17.10
C HIS A 142 7.33 -9.49 -16.05
N CYS A 143 7.76 -8.28 -16.43
CA CYS A 143 8.36 -7.34 -15.50
C CYS A 143 7.28 -6.69 -14.62
N TYR A 144 7.40 -6.80 -13.30
CA TYR A 144 6.58 -6.07 -12.35
C TYR A 144 7.30 -4.82 -11.86
N VAL A 145 6.54 -3.74 -11.69
CA VAL A 145 7.01 -2.45 -11.19
C VAL A 145 6.06 -2.02 -10.08
N TRP A 146 6.60 -1.56 -8.96
CA TRP A 146 5.81 -0.96 -7.89
C TRP A 146 5.32 0.42 -8.31
N ARG A 147 4.01 0.65 -8.20
CA ARG A 147 3.33 1.92 -8.47
C ARG A 147 2.30 2.23 -7.40
#